data_AF-A0A7C6UBY8-F1
#
_entry.id   AF-A0A7C6UBY8-F1
#
_cell.length_a   1.000
_cell.length_b   1.000
_cell.length_c   1.000
_cell.angle_alpha   90.00
_cell.angle_beta   90.00
_cell.angle_gamma   90.00
#
_symmetry.space_group_name_H-M   'P 1'
#
loop_
_entity.id
_entity.type
_entity.pdbx_description
1 polymer ?
#
loop_
_entity_poly.entity_id
_entity_poly.type
_entity_poly.pdbx_seq_one_letter_code
_entity_poly.pdbx_strand_id
1 'polypeptide(L)'
;MNRKLLRRGMAMGDREKGSVLVLVMLSVVALFVLGTVLAGTGSTEVKETARQEDKMQAYYLARSGAEAVASCIVREPENAEKISGMGFSDPVKLGGGTFEVKVEPLSDRELLITSTGKCSRMTETVTLTMVKANVSVEALFDRVIFSNSNLDISHTNAHVYGDVESRGEIIGDPEEGFQAYPGSDRIYPSPTFPEDILPAGNNIIVGNNEIECIASVQYYKTIDVAPNGTLKVFTGGEDVRVVAEAVYLKGKLEVEGGGRLLLFVCNYAELQTPHADTEPPEEEGAGKSSLIVFMQDNSTATIIANASFHGYIYGPKATVIMQSKQTMVRGAIIADRVVKNETETSFQGTLYYHEEVDIDPEDFAPYISYTTYQRGAWE
;
A
#
# COMPACT_ATOMS: atom_id res chain seq x y z
N MET A 1 -44.30 12.03 98.23
CA MET A 1 -45.18 11.08 97.49
C MET A 1 -44.26 10.03 96.87
N ASN A 2 -44.19 8.81 97.42
CA ASN A 2 -44.84 7.59 96.90
C ASN A 2 -44.41 7.28 95.44
N ARG A 3 -43.80 6.16 95.03
CA ARG A 3 -43.78 4.73 95.44
C ARG A 3 -42.46 4.11 94.92
N LYS A 4 -41.75 3.21 95.62
CA LYS A 4 -41.98 1.75 95.75
C LYS A 4 -42.07 1.01 94.39
N LEU A 5 -41.03 0.23 94.02
CA LEU A 5 -41.06 -1.22 93.67
C LEU A 5 -39.94 -1.71 92.72
N LEU A 6 -39.33 -2.84 93.12
CA LEU A 6 -38.93 -4.04 92.34
C LEU A 6 -37.65 -4.10 91.45
N ARG A 7 -36.74 -4.99 91.91
CA ARG A 7 -35.87 -6.01 91.22
C ARG A 7 -34.42 -5.92 91.75
N ARG A 8 -33.90 -6.82 92.59
CA ARG A 8 -33.67 -8.28 92.51
C ARG A 8 -32.83 -8.68 91.28
N GLY A 9 -31.56 -9.02 91.53
CA GLY A 9 -30.62 -9.61 90.58
C GLY A 9 -29.19 -9.14 90.88
N MET A 10 -28.46 -9.81 91.77
CA MET A 10 -27.55 -10.92 91.47
C MET A 10 -26.10 -10.41 91.50
N ALA A 11 -25.43 -10.65 92.62
CA ALA A 11 -23.97 -10.55 92.71
C ALA A 11 -23.40 -11.69 91.84
N MET A 12 -22.79 -11.34 90.71
CA MET A 12 -22.11 -12.31 89.85
C MET A 12 -20.87 -11.64 89.25
N GLY A 13 -19.70 -12.18 89.59
CA GLY A 13 -18.60 -12.26 88.64
C GLY A 13 -17.38 -11.35 88.81
N ASP A 14 -16.70 -11.33 89.96
CA ASP A 14 -15.27 -10.93 90.03
C ASP A 14 -14.33 -12.00 89.42
N ARG A 15 -14.73 -12.59 88.28
CA ARG A 15 -13.99 -13.65 87.55
C ARG A 15 -13.71 -13.34 86.08
N GLU A 16 -14.01 -12.14 85.57
CA GLU A 16 -13.84 -11.84 84.13
C GLU A 16 -12.50 -11.18 83.75
N LYS A 17 -11.62 -10.84 84.71
CA LYS A 17 -10.31 -10.24 84.37
C LYS A 17 -9.33 -11.22 83.68
N GLY A 18 -9.61 -12.52 83.72
CA GLY A 18 -8.84 -13.54 82.98
C GLY A 18 -9.35 -13.83 81.56
N SER A 19 -10.64 -13.60 81.25
CA SER A 19 -11.21 -13.92 79.94
C SER A 19 -10.78 -12.93 78.85
N VAL A 20 -10.52 -11.67 79.23
CA VAL A 20 -10.10 -10.60 78.31
C VAL A 20 -8.74 -10.92 77.66
N LEU A 21 -7.79 -11.45 78.45
CA LEU A 21 -6.47 -11.82 77.92
C LEU A 21 -6.58 -12.93 76.87
N VAL A 22 -7.42 -13.93 77.14
CA VAL A 22 -7.68 -15.04 76.21
C VAL A 22 -8.35 -14.53 74.93
N LEU A 23 -9.32 -13.62 75.05
CA LEU A 23 -9.98 -13.00 73.90
C LEU A 23 -8.99 -12.21 73.02
N VAL A 24 -8.10 -11.43 73.63
CA VAL A 24 -7.09 -10.66 72.89
C VAL A 24 -6.11 -11.59 72.19
N MET A 25 -5.62 -12.62 72.87
CA MET A 25 -4.74 -13.62 72.24
C MET A 25 -5.42 -14.30 71.05
N LEU A 26 -6.68 -14.71 71.22
CA LEU A 26 -7.44 -15.36 70.15
C LEU A 26 -7.66 -14.41 68.96
N SER A 27 -7.88 -13.13 69.24
CA SER A 27 -8.01 -12.08 68.22
C SER A 27 -6.68 -11.82 67.49
N VAL A 28 -5.55 -11.78 68.20
CA VAL A 28 -4.21 -11.64 67.60
C VAL A 28 -3.88 -12.83 66.72
N VAL A 29 -4.18 -14.06 67.16
CA VAL A 29 -3.98 -15.27 66.35
C VAL A 29 -4.85 -15.22 65.09
N ALA A 30 -6.12 -14.82 65.20
CA ALA A 30 -7.00 -14.66 64.04
C ALA A 30 -6.48 -13.61 63.04
N LEU A 31 -6.02 -12.45 63.53
CA LEU A 31 -5.41 -11.41 62.69
C LEU A 31 -4.11 -11.88 62.04
N PHE A 32 -3.30 -12.67 62.74
CA PHE A 32 -2.06 -13.20 62.19
C PHE A 32 -2.32 -14.20 61.06
N VAL A 33 -3.29 -15.10 61.23
CA VAL A 33 -3.73 -16.03 60.18
C VAL A 33 -4.30 -15.27 58.97
N LEU A 34 -5.08 -14.21 59.21
CA LEU A 34 -5.62 -13.39 58.12
C LEU A 34 -4.49 -12.62 57.38
N GLY A 35 -3.52 -12.09 58.13
CA GLY A 35 -2.37 -11.39 57.57
C GLY A 35 -1.49 -12.28 56.70
N THR A 36 -1.23 -13.52 57.10
CA THR A 36 -0.43 -14.46 56.29
C THR A 36 -1.15 -14.88 55.01
N VAL A 37 -2.47 -15.07 55.05
CA VAL A 37 -3.27 -15.36 53.86
C VAL A 37 -3.24 -14.21 52.86
N LEU A 38 -3.45 -12.96 53.30
CA LEU A 38 -3.42 -11.77 52.43
C LEU A 38 -2.03 -11.51 51.82
N ALA A 39 -0.96 -11.70 52.59
CA ALA A 39 0.41 -11.57 52.07
C ALA A 39 0.73 -12.65 51.01
N GLY A 40 0.20 -13.86 51.21
CA GLY A 40 0.33 -14.97 50.26
C GLY A 40 -0.39 -14.71 48.93
N THR A 41 -1.62 -14.19 48.97
CA THR A 41 -2.39 -13.88 47.76
C THR A 41 -1.75 -12.76 46.94
N GLY A 42 -1.31 -11.66 47.58
CA GLY A 42 -0.66 -10.55 46.88
C GLY A 42 0.63 -10.95 46.16
N SER A 43 1.42 -11.85 46.75
CA SER A 43 2.65 -12.34 46.10
C SER A 43 2.37 -13.22 44.87
N THR A 44 1.23 -13.92 44.87
CA THR A 44 0.81 -14.79 43.76
C THR A 44 0.29 -13.95 42.60
N GLU A 45 -0.55 -12.95 42.88
CA GLU A 45 -1.07 -12.02 41.87
C GLU A 45 0.04 -11.25 41.16
N VAL A 46 1.06 -10.77 41.88
CA VAL A 46 2.21 -10.08 41.29
C VAL A 46 2.99 -11.01 40.35
N LYS A 47 3.22 -12.26 40.75
CA LYS A 47 3.91 -13.25 39.91
C LYS A 47 3.09 -13.60 38.68
N GLU A 48 1.78 -13.77 38.82
CA GLU A 48 0.88 -14.03 37.70
C GLU A 48 0.81 -12.85 36.75
N THR A 49 0.77 -11.62 37.26
CA THR A 49 0.79 -10.39 36.48
C THR A 49 2.08 -10.27 35.67
N ALA A 50 3.24 -10.43 36.32
CA ALA A 50 4.53 -10.41 35.63
C ALA A 50 4.62 -11.53 34.57
N ARG A 51 4.06 -12.69 34.88
CA ARG A 51 4.00 -13.84 33.96
C ARG A 51 3.12 -13.56 32.74
N GLN A 52 1.96 -12.91 32.94
CA GLN A 52 1.07 -12.50 31.87
C GLN A 52 1.68 -11.38 31.03
N GLU A 53 2.39 -10.45 31.66
CA GLU A 53 3.13 -9.39 30.98
C GLU A 53 4.23 -9.97 30.09
N ASP A 54 5.09 -10.84 30.63
CA ASP A 54 6.15 -11.53 29.85
C ASP A 54 5.55 -12.31 28.67
N LYS A 55 4.43 -13.00 28.88
CA LYS A 55 3.71 -13.73 27.83
C LYS A 55 3.18 -12.80 26.74
N MET A 56 2.56 -11.69 27.14
CA MET A 56 2.05 -10.68 26.20
C MET A 56 3.19 -10.06 25.39
N GLN A 57 4.32 -9.75 26.04
CA GLN A 57 5.52 -9.26 25.38
C GLN A 57 6.08 -10.28 24.37
N ALA A 58 6.19 -11.55 24.75
CA ALA A 58 6.63 -12.62 23.84
C ALA A 58 5.70 -12.75 22.61
N TYR A 59 4.37 -12.66 22.81
CA TYR A 59 3.40 -12.67 21.72
C TYR A 59 3.58 -11.49 20.76
N TYR A 60 3.74 -10.27 21.28
CA TYR A 60 3.97 -9.10 20.43
C TYR A 60 5.30 -9.16 19.68
N LEU A 61 6.36 -9.70 20.30
CA LEU A 61 7.63 -9.94 19.61
C LEU A 61 7.47 -10.91 18.43
N ALA A 62 6.76 -12.01 18.65
CA ALA A 62 6.45 -12.98 17.60
C ALA A 62 5.64 -12.33 16.46
N ARG A 63 4.58 -11.57 16.81
CA ARG A 63 3.74 -10.87 15.84
C ARG A 63 4.52 -9.84 15.02
N SER A 64 5.39 -9.06 15.66
CA SER A 64 6.25 -8.10 14.96
C SER A 64 7.23 -8.79 14.00
N GLY A 65 7.78 -9.95 14.38
CA GLY A 65 8.65 -10.74 13.52
C GLY A 65 7.94 -11.24 12.26
N ALA A 66 6.75 -11.85 12.43
CA ALA A 66 5.93 -12.30 11.31
C ALA A 66 5.52 -11.13 10.39
N GLU A 67 5.11 -10.00 10.97
CA GLU A 67 4.68 -8.81 10.21
C GLU A 67 5.83 -8.16 9.43
N ALA A 68 7.04 -8.15 9.99
CA ALA A 68 8.23 -7.62 9.32
C ALA A 68 8.58 -8.46 8.08
N VAL A 69 8.55 -9.79 8.21
CA VAL A 69 8.80 -10.70 7.08
C VAL A 69 7.69 -10.64 6.05
N ALA A 70 6.42 -10.61 6.48
CA ALA A 70 5.29 -10.44 5.57
C ALA A 70 5.41 -9.13 4.78
N SER A 71 5.76 -8.02 5.45
CA SER A 71 5.96 -6.72 4.79
C SER A 71 7.11 -6.77 3.78
N CYS A 72 8.20 -7.50 4.09
CA CYS A 72 9.30 -7.73 3.17
C CYS A 72 8.85 -8.48 1.91
N ILE A 73 8.07 -9.56 2.07
CA ILE A 73 7.53 -10.35 0.96
C ILE A 73 6.52 -9.54 0.14
N VAL A 74 5.64 -8.76 0.78
CA VAL A 74 4.68 -7.90 0.07
C VAL A 74 5.40 -6.86 -0.79
N ARG A 75 6.48 -6.28 -0.28
CA ARG A 75 7.25 -5.25 -0.97
C ARG A 75 8.08 -5.81 -2.13
N GLU A 76 8.71 -6.96 -1.90
CA GLU A 76 9.58 -7.64 -2.86
C GLU A 76 9.17 -9.12 -2.93
N PRO A 77 8.19 -9.48 -3.77
CA PRO A 77 7.62 -10.82 -3.83
C PRO A 77 8.63 -11.92 -4.15
N GLU A 78 9.72 -11.60 -4.84
CA GLU A 78 10.88 -12.47 -5.07
C GLU A 78 11.57 -12.93 -3.78
N ASN A 79 11.47 -12.16 -2.68
CA ASN A 79 12.04 -12.55 -1.40
C ASN A 79 11.32 -13.77 -0.82
N ALA A 80 10.05 -14.01 -1.17
CA ALA A 80 9.37 -15.24 -0.79
C ALA A 80 10.16 -16.47 -1.23
N GLU A 81 10.59 -16.54 -2.49
CA GLU A 81 11.31 -17.69 -3.02
C GLU A 81 12.72 -17.79 -2.44
N LYS A 82 13.37 -16.65 -2.18
CA LYS A 82 14.70 -16.61 -1.57
C LYS A 82 14.69 -17.15 -0.14
N ILE A 83 13.69 -16.79 0.68
CA ILE A 83 13.68 -17.14 2.12
C ILE A 83 12.87 -18.39 2.44
N SER A 84 12.00 -18.82 1.53
CA SER A 84 11.17 -20.00 1.71
C SER A 84 12.04 -21.25 1.83
N GLY A 85 11.79 -22.05 2.88
CA GLY A 85 12.52 -23.30 3.11
C GLY A 85 13.91 -23.15 3.75
N MET A 86 14.36 -21.93 4.07
CA MET A 86 15.66 -21.71 4.73
C MET A 86 15.70 -22.09 6.22
N GLY A 87 14.55 -22.47 6.81
CA GLY A 87 14.44 -22.74 8.24
C GLY A 87 14.21 -21.48 9.08
N PHE A 88 14.47 -21.55 10.38
CA PHE A 88 14.37 -20.38 11.25
C PHE A 88 15.56 -19.44 11.03
N SER A 89 15.28 -18.14 11.03
CA SER A 89 16.30 -17.10 11.10
C SER A 89 17.11 -17.20 12.39
N ASP A 90 18.27 -16.55 12.41
CA ASP A 90 18.95 -16.26 13.66
C ASP A 90 18.05 -15.39 14.57
N PRO A 91 18.15 -15.53 15.91
CA PRO A 91 17.37 -14.72 16.83
C PRO A 91 17.71 -13.22 16.72
N VAL A 92 16.69 -12.42 16.42
CA VAL A 92 16.78 -10.96 16.30
C VAL A 92 16.31 -10.31 17.60
N LYS A 93 17.10 -9.39 18.15
CA LYS A 93 16.78 -8.67 19.39
C LYS A 93 15.87 -7.48 19.11
N LEU A 94 14.77 -7.38 19.85
CA LEU A 94 13.86 -6.22 19.82
C LEU A 94 13.35 -5.95 21.24
N GLY A 95 13.63 -4.76 21.77
CA GLY A 95 13.28 -4.40 23.16
C GLY A 95 13.90 -5.34 24.19
N GLY A 96 13.05 -5.90 25.07
CA GLY A 96 13.44 -6.80 26.16
C GLY A 96 13.58 -8.28 25.78
N GLY A 97 13.36 -8.64 24.51
CA GLY A 97 13.36 -10.04 24.07
C GLY A 97 13.97 -10.25 22.69
N THR A 98 13.73 -11.44 22.15
CA THR A 98 14.20 -11.85 20.82
C THR A 98 13.10 -12.55 20.06
N PHE A 99 13.15 -12.55 18.73
CA PHE A 99 12.27 -13.37 17.90
C PHE A 99 13.05 -14.08 16.79
N GLU A 100 12.52 -15.20 16.33
CA GLU A 100 13.00 -15.99 15.19
C GLU A 100 11.82 -16.15 14.22
N VAL A 101 12.07 -16.19 12.91
CA VAL A 101 11.02 -16.34 11.89
C VAL A 101 11.40 -17.44 10.90
N LYS A 102 10.41 -18.21 10.45
CA LYS A 102 10.52 -19.24 9.42
C LYS A 102 9.44 -19.02 8.38
N VAL A 103 9.78 -19.18 7.11
CA VAL A 103 8.83 -19.12 5.98
C VAL A 103 8.83 -20.45 5.26
N GLU A 104 7.64 -21.03 5.07
CA GLU A 104 7.46 -22.31 4.38
C GLU A 104 6.34 -22.20 3.35
N PRO A 105 6.44 -22.92 2.22
CA PRO A 105 5.31 -23.04 1.31
C PRO A 105 4.28 -23.99 1.91
N LEU A 106 3.03 -23.55 1.98
CA LEU A 106 1.90 -24.41 2.34
C LEU A 106 1.30 -25.07 1.08
N SER A 107 1.28 -24.32 -0.02
CA SER A 107 0.89 -24.76 -1.36
C SER A 107 1.58 -23.90 -2.43
N ASP A 108 1.31 -24.14 -3.72
CA ASP A 108 1.81 -23.28 -4.81
C ASP A 108 1.33 -21.82 -4.72
N ARG A 109 0.28 -21.57 -3.92
CA ARG A 109 -0.33 -20.25 -3.76
C ARG A 109 -0.31 -19.73 -2.33
N GLU A 110 0.27 -20.43 -1.38
CA GLU A 110 0.23 -20.04 0.02
C GLU A 110 1.59 -20.22 0.69
N LEU A 111 1.98 -19.23 1.48
CA LEU A 111 3.15 -19.29 2.35
C LEU A 111 2.69 -19.21 3.79
N LEU A 112 3.31 -19.99 4.67
CA LEU A 112 3.13 -19.92 6.10
C LEU A 112 4.36 -19.23 6.73
N ILE A 113 4.14 -18.10 7.38
CA ILE A 113 5.15 -17.43 8.19
C ILE A 113 4.93 -17.82 9.64
N THR A 114 5.89 -18.54 10.22
CA THR A 114 5.89 -18.90 11.65
C THR A 114 6.91 -18.03 12.37
N SER A 115 6.48 -17.25 13.36
CA SER A 115 7.41 -16.47 14.21
C SER A 115 7.29 -16.88 15.66
N THR A 116 8.43 -17.02 16.33
CA THR A 116 8.52 -17.35 17.76
C THR A 116 9.23 -16.23 18.50
N GLY A 117 8.51 -15.57 19.40
CA GLY A 117 9.02 -14.51 20.27
C GLY A 117 9.35 -15.05 21.66
N LYS A 118 10.45 -14.59 22.24
CA LYS A 118 10.97 -14.99 23.55
C LYS A 118 11.19 -13.74 24.41
N CYS A 119 10.55 -13.67 25.58
CA CYS A 119 10.78 -12.63 26.59
C CYS A 119 10.94 -13.27 27.96
N SER A 120 12.05 -12.99 28.65
CA SER A 120 12.37 -13.60 29.95
C SER A 120 12.33 -15.14 29.90
N ARG A 121 11.30 -15.76 30.48
CA ARG A 121 11.07 -17.22 30.49
C ARG A 121 9.87 -17.64 29.64
N MET A 122 9.26 -16.69 28.93
CA MET A 122 8.09 -16.92 28.11
C MET A 122 8.47 -17.03 26.64
N THR A 123 7.73 -17.89 25.95
CA THR A 123 7.86 -18.11 24.53
C THR A 123 6.47 -18.22 23.96
N GLU A 124 6.19 -17.45 22.92
CA GLU A 124 4.93 -17.50 22.18
C GLU A 124 5.26 -17.62 20.69
N THR A 125 4.44 -18.38 19.98
CA THR A 125 4.57 -18.60 18.54
C THR A 125 3.29 -18.13 17.89
N VAL A 126 3.41 -17.43 16.77
CA VAL A 126 2.29 -16.98 15.95
C VAL A 126 2.52 -17.41 14.51
N THR A 127 1.42 -17.62 13.81
CA THR A 127 1.43 -18.00 12.40
C THR A 127 0.64 -16.99 11.58
N LEU A 128 1.17 -16.65 10.40
CA LEU A 128 0.53 -15.80 9.41
C LEU A 128 0.58 -16.50 8.06
N THR A 129 -0.58 -16.76 7.49
CA THR A 129 -0.68 -17.29 6.11
C THR A 129 -0.64 -16.12 5.14
N MET A 130 0.18 -16.21 4.11
CA MET A 130 0.20 -15.30 2.98
C MET A 130 -0.33 -15.99 1.73
N VAL A 131 -1.14 -15.30 0.95
CA VAL A 131 -1.73 -15.84 -0.29
C VAL A 131 -1.09 -15.15 -1.49
N LYS A 132 -0.55 -15.95 -2.41
CA LYS A 132 -0.07 -15.52 -3.72
C LYS A 132 -1.29 -15.12 -4.56
N ALA A 133 -1.49 -13.82 -4.71
CA ALA A 133 -2.48 -13.28 -5.60
C ALA A 133 -1.93 -13.40 -7.03
N ASN A 134 -2.70 -14.07 -7.90
CA ASN A 134 -2.43 -14.00 -9.32
C ASN A 134 -2.80 -12.59 -9.74
N VAL A 135 -1.82 -11.79 -10.11
CA VAL A 135 -2.09 -10.55 -10.81
C VAL A 135 -2.68 -10.98 -12.16
N SER A 136 -3.95 -10.67 -12.41
CA SER A 136 -4.55 -10.88 -13.73
C SER A 136 -3.98 -9.82 -14.65
N VAL A 137 -2.84 -10.13 -15.26
CA VAL A 137 -2.23 -9.28 -16.30
C VAL A 137 -2.71 -9.71 -17.68
N GLU A 138 -3.49 -10.79 -17.78
CA GLU A 138 -4.16 -11.24 -19.02
C GLU A 138 -4.95 -10.12 -19.73
N ALA A 139 -5.21 -9.01 -19.03
CA ALA A 139 -5.91 -7.84 -19.54
C ALA A 139 -5.29 -6.54 -18.97
N LEU A 140 -4.02 -6.25 -19.28
CA LEU A 140 -3.45 -4.93 -18.96
C LEU A 140 -4.08 -3.88 -19.88
N PHE A 141 -4.59 -2.79 -19.30
CA PHE A 141 -5.28 -1.72 -20.03
C PHE A 141 -6.52 -2.18 -20.82
N ASP A 142 -7.28 -3.17 -20.35
CA ASP A 142 -8.59 -3.58 -20.89
C ASP A 142 -9.76 -2.66 -20.47
N ARG A 143 -9.44 -1.66 -19.66
CA ARG A 143 -10.34 -0.64 -19.12
C ARG A 143 -9.74 0.71 -19.41
N VAL A 144 -10.59 1.70 -19.72
CA VAL A 144 -10.12 3.08 -19.91
C VAL A 144 -9.63 3.68 -18.59
N ILE A 145 -10.27 3.31 -17.49
CA ILE A 145 -9.85 3.68 -16.13
C ILE A 145 -9.93 2.45 -15.23
N PHE A 146 -8.84 2.18 -14.52
CA PHE A 146 -8.84 1.39 -13.30
C PHE A 146 -8.39 2.26 -12.12
N SER A 147 -9.14 2.26 -11.02
CA SER A 147 -8.77 2.98 -9.79
C SER A 147 -8.73 2.05 -8.56
N ASN A 148 -7.66 2.11 -7.76
CA ASN A 148 -7.61 1.39 -6.47
C ASN A 148 -8.48 2.04 -5.38
N SER A 149 -8.94 3.28 -5.59
CA SER A 149 -9.82 4.04 -4.72
C SER A 149 -11.22 4.23 -5.34
N ASN A 150 -12.13 4.91 -4.63
CA ASN A 150 -13.42 5.33 -5.19
C ASN A 150 -13.19 6.19 -6.45
N LEU A 151 -14.02 5.97 -7.47
CA LEU A 151 -13.95 6.66 -8.75
C LEU A 151 -15.24 7.46 -8.98
N ASP A 152 -15.12 8.77 -9.17
CA ASP A 152 -16.26 9.63 -9.43
C ASP A 152 -16.18 10.21 -10.85
N ILE A 153 -17.01 9.65 -11.72
CA ILE A 153 -17.18 10.05 -13.13
C ILE A 153 -18.46 10.88 -13.34
N SER A 154 -19.15 11.28 -12.26
CA SER A 154 -20.44 11.96 -12.34
C SER A 154 -20.37 13.46 -12.68
N HIS A 155 -19.17 14.04 -12.70
CA HIS A 155 -19.00 15.45 -13.01
C HIS A 155 -19.48 15.74 -14.44
N THR A 156 -20.23 16.83 -14.64
CA THR A 156 -20.82 17.22 -15.94
C THR A 156 -19.82 17.51 -17.08
N ASN A 157 -18.52 17.44 -16.79
CA ASN A 157 -17.43 17.68 -17.74
C ASN A 157 -16.48 16.46 -17.79
N ALA A 158 -16.85 15.35 -17.17
CA ALA A 158 -16.17 14.07 -17.29
C ALA A 158 -16.94 13.24 -18.31
N HIS A 159 -16.27 12.84 -19.38
CA HIS A 159 -16.82 12.01 -20.45
C HIS A 159 -15.92 10.80 -20.62
N VAL A 160 -16.46 9.58 -20.50
CA VAL A 160 -15.66 8.36 -20.46
C VAL A 160 -16.18 7.36 -21.48
N TYR A 161 -15.47 7.27 -22.61
CA TYR A 161 -15.75 6.35 -23.70
C TYR A 161 -14.92 5.08 -23.53
N GLY A 162 -15.28 4.25 -22.56
CA GLY A 162 -14.62 2.99 -22.25
C GLY A 162 -15.13 2.37 -20.95
N ASP A 163 -14.91 1.08 -20.79
CA ASP A 163 -15.23 0.39 -19.54
C ASP A 163 -14.37 0.93 -18.38
N VAL A 164 -15.00 1.14 -17.23
CA VAL A 164 -14.34 1.62 -16.02
C VAL A 164 -14.41 0.58 -14.91
N GLU A 165 -13.34 0.48 -14.13
CA GLU A 165 -13.25 -0.47 -13.03
C GLU A 165 -12.64 0.22 -11.79
N SER A 166 -13.14 -0.12 -10.62
CA SER A 166 -12.63 0.42 -9.35
C SER A 166 -12.72 -0.62 -8.25
N ARG A 167 -11.73 -0.63 -7.36
CA ARG A 167 -11.80 -1.41 -6.12
C ARG A 167 -12.78 -0.81 -5.10
N GLY A 168 -13.07 0.48 -5.24
CA GLY A 168 -14.01 1.22 -4.42
C GLY A 168 -15.39 1.34 -5.06
N GLU A 169 -16.13 2.34 -4.61
CA GLU A 169 -17.40 2.72 -5.23
C GLU A 169 -17.16 3.51 -6.52
N ILE A 170 -18.06 3.35 -7.50
CA ILE A 170 -18.10 4.18 -8.71
C ILE A 170 -19.34 5.08 -8.64
N ILE A 171 -19.16 6.39 -8.80
CA ILE A 171 -20.24 7.38 -8.82
C ILE A 171 -20.37 7.92 -10.24
N GLY A 172 -21.56 7.81 -10.81
CA GLY A 172 -21.84 8.14 -12.21
C GLY A 172 -21.70 6.92 -13.13
N ASP A 173 -21.99 7.11 -14.40
CA ASP A 173 -21.96 6.08 -15.43
C ASP A 173 -21.02 6.50 -16.57
N PRO A 174 -20.28 5.57 -17.20
CA PRO A 174 -19.56 5.86 -18.43
C PRO A 174 -20.55 6.18 -19.57
N GLU A 175 -20.03 6.63 -20.71
CA GLU A 175 -20.85 6.95 -21.89
C GLU A 175 -21.56 5.70 -22.43
N GLU A 176 -22.60 5.90 -23.26
CA GLU A 176 -23.47 4.82 -23.75
C GLU A 176 -22.66 3.70 -24.43
N GLY A 177 -22.93 2.45 -24.03
CA GLY A 177 -22.29 1.26 -24.57
C GLY A 177 -21.18 0.67 -23.68
N PHE A 178 -20.76 1.38 -22.63
CA PHE A 178 -19.71 0.93 -21.72
C PHE A 178 -20.25 0.56 -20.32
N GLN A 179 -19.44 -0.17 -19.55
CA GLN A 179 -19.82 -0.69 -18.24
C GLN A 179 -18.94 -0.15 -17.10
N ALA A 180 -19.54 -0.06 -15.91
CA ALA A 180 -18.84 0.24 -14.66
C ALA A 180 -18.76 -1.00 -13.77
N TYR A 181 -17.55 -1.30 -13.29
CA TYR A 181 -17.24 -2.45 -12.43
C TYR A 181 -16.75 -1.98 -11.05
N PRO A 182 -17.65 -1.64 -10.10
CA PRO A 182 -17.27 -1.25 -8.74
C PRO A 182 -16.90 -2.47 -7.89
N GLY A 183 -16.14 -2.25 -6.80
CA GLY A 183 -15.78 -3.30 -5.84
C GLY A 183 -14.91 -4.43 -6.42
N SER A 184 -14.08 -4.11 -7.42
CA SER A 184 -13.20 -5.09 -8.07
C SER A 184 -12.17 -5.67 -7.09
N ASP A 185 -11.94 -6.98 -7.19
CA ASP A 185 -10.86 -7.69 -6.52
C ASP A 185 -9.52 -7.61 -7.28
N ARG A 186 -9.52 -7.03 -8.49
CA ARG A 186 -8.33 -6.91 -9.33
C ARG A 186 -7.27 -6.06 -8.63
N ILE A 187 -6.01 -6.47 -8.80
CA ILE A 187 -4.86 -5.84 -8.17
C ILE A 187 -3.81 -5.64 -9.24
N TYR A 188 -3.30 -4.41 -9.32
CA TYR A 188 -2.12 -4.12 -10.13
C TYR A 188 -0.93 -3.84 -9.21
N PRO A 189 0.20 -4.53 -9.39
CA PRO A 189 1.41 -4.32 -8.59
C PRO A 189 2.05 -2.97 -8.90
N SER A 190 2.87 -2.46 -8.00
CA SER A 190 3.71 -1.30 -8.31
C SER A 190 4.66 -1.61 -9.47
N PRO A 191 4.95 -0.63 -10.35
CA PRO A 191 5.92 -0.84 -11.40
C PRO A 191 7.35 -1.00 -10.84
N THR A 192 8.11 -1.89 -11.44
CA THR A 192 9.55 -2.06 -11.20
C THR A 192 10.30 -1.11 -12.11
N PHE A 193 11.04 -0.17 -11.52
CA PHE A 193 11.87 0.77 -12.28
C PHE A 193 13.18 0.09 -12.69
N PRO A 194 13.70 0.35 -13.89
CA PRO A 194 14.91 -0.29 -14.40
C PRO A 194 16.15 0.12 -13.58
N GLU A 195 16.75 -0.83 -12.88
CA GLU A 195 17.95 -0.61 -12.06
C GLU A 195 19.23 -0.41 -12.88
N ASP A 196 19.22 -0.84 -14.15
CA ASP A 196 20.33 -0.64 -15.08
C ASP A 196 20.49 0.83 -15.53
N ILE A 197 19.47 1.65 -15.29
CA ILE A 197 19.47 3.08 -15.62
C ILE A 197 19.80 3.89 -14.37
N LEU A 198 21.08 4.16 -14.17
CA LEU A 198 21.57 4.86 -12.99
C LEU A 198 21.16 6.35 -12.98
N PRO A 199 20.83 6.92 -11.81
CA PRO A 199 20.56 8.34 -11.65
C PRO A 199 21.68 9.21 -12.22
N ALA A 200 21.36 9.95 -13.27
CA ALA A 200 22.22 10.98 -13.85
C ALA A 200 21.69 12.37 -13.42
N GLY A 201 22.58 13.25 -12.97
CA GLY A 201 22.21 14.64 -12.63
C GLY A 201 21.87 15.52 -13.85
N ASN A 202 21.61 14.93 -15.01
CA ASN A 202 21.38 15.63 -16.27
C ASN A 202 19.92 16.08 -16.38
N ASN A 203 19.71 17.25 -16.99
CA ASN A 203 18.39 17.72 -17.38
C ASN A 203 18.29 17.71 -18.90
N ILE A 204 17.08 17.56 -19.42
CA ILE A 204 16.74 17.90 -20.79
C ILE A 204 15.79 19.10 -20.75
N ILE A 205 16.18 20.17 -21.41
CA ILE A 205 15.43 21.42 -21.47
C ILE A 205 15.25 21.75 -22.94
N VAL A 206 14.01 21.71 -23.40
CA VAL A 206 13.64 22.05 -24.78
C VAL A 206 12.99 23.42 -24.76
N GLY A 207 13.65 24.41 -25.35
CA GLY A 207 13.14 25.77 -25.44
C GLY A 207 11.94 25.91 -26.38
N ASN A 208 11.36 27.11 -26.42
CA ASN A 208 10.25 27.42 -27.33
C ASN A 208 10.69 27.32 -28.80
N ASN A 209 9.95 26.57 -29.61
CA ASN A 209 10.26 26.30 -31.03
C ASN A 209 11.60 25.57 -31.24
N GLU A 210 12.14 24.93 -30.20
CA GLU A 210 13.30 24.07 -30.31
C GLU A 210 12.85 22.61 -30.43
N ILE A 211 13.70 21.80 -31.05
CA ILE A 211 13.52 20.36 -31.14
C ILE A 211 14.74 19.72 -30.52
N GLU A 212 14.51 18.85 -29.54
CA GLU A 212 15.55 18.02 -28.94
C GLU A 212 15.24 16.55 -29.18
N CYS A 213 16.28 15.75 -29.35
CA CYS A 213 16.17 14.37 -29.80
C CYS A 213 16.82 13.42 -28.79
N ILE A 214 16.07 12.42 -28.33
CA ILE A 214 16.61 11.30 -27.54
C ILE A 214 16.50 10.03 -28.39
N ALA A 215 17.55 9.20 -28.40
CA ALA A 215 17.56 7.93 -29.12
C ALA A 215 18.13 6.78 -28.28
N SER A 216 18.33 6.99 -26.98
CA SER A 216 18.97 6.02 -26.09
C SER A 216 18.35 5.99 -24.71
N VAL A 217 18.52 4.84 -24.07
CA VAL A 217 18.17 4.62 -22.66
C VAL A 217 18.91 5.62 -21.77
N GLN A 218 18.19 6.42 -21.00
CA GLN A 218 18.79 7.50 -20.21
C GLN A 218 17.97 7.87 -18.98
N TYR A 219 18.69 8.34 -17.94
CA TYR A 219 18.11 8.99 -16.77
C TYR A 219 18.18 10.51 -16.90
N TYR A 220 17.12 11.19 -16.48
CA TYR A 220 17.08 12.63 -16.32
C TYR A 220 16.58 13.02 -14.93
N LYS A 221 17.22 14.01 -14.32
CA LYS A 221 16.64 14.67 -13.16
C LYS A 221 15.37 15.44 -13.55
N THR A 222 15.38 16.13 -14.68
CA THR A 222 14.21 16.86 -15.16
C THR A 222 14.12 16.82 -16.67
N ILE A 223 12.91 16.56 -17.17
CA ILE A 223 12.50 16.78 -18.55
C ILE A 223 11.59 18.00 -18.56
N ASP A 224 12.00 19.10 -19.19
CA ASP A 224 11.21 20.33 -19.30
C ASP A 224 11.10 20.74 -20.78
N VAL A 225 9.90 20.61 -21.34
CA VAL A 225 9.59 20.98 -22.71
C VAL A 225 8.72 22.23 -22.67
N ALA A 226 9.30 23.35 -23.07
CA ALA A 226 8.63 24.63 -23.08
C ALA A 226 7.50 24.69 -24.15
N PRO A 227 6.58 25.67 -24.08
CA PRO A 227 5.53 25.82 -25.07
C PRO A 227 6.05 25.89 -26.52
N ASN A 228 5.45 25.11 -27.43
CA ASN A 228 5.89 24.95 -28.82
C ASN A 228 7.29 24.32 -29.01
N GLY A 229 7.95 23.85 -27.94
CA GLY A 229 9.09 22.96 -28.08
C GLY A 229 8.62 21.55 -28.43
N THR A 230 9.50 20.75 -29.02
CA THR A 230 9.25 19.33 -29.32
C THR A 230 10.36 18.47 -28.77
N LEU A 231 10.04 17.55 -27.87
CA LEU A 231 10.92 16.44 -27.52
C LEU A 231 10.61 15.26 -28.43
N LYS A 232 11.57 14.84 -29.24
CA LYS A 232 11.46 13.71 -30.15
C LYS A 232 12.22 12.51 -29.59
N VAL A 233 11.57 11.36 -29.51
CA VAL A 233 12.18 10.11 -29.06
C VAL A 233 12.19 9.11 -30.20
N PHE A 234 13.38 8.75 -30.67
CA PHE A 234 13.57 7.79 -31.75
C PHE A 234 13.68 6.38 -31.16
N THR A 235 12.66 5.56 -31.37
CA THR A 235 12.62 4.15 -30.96
C THR A 235 13.24 3.24 -32.02
N GLY A 236 13.25 3.68 -33.28
CA GLY A 236 13.74 2.86 -34.39
C GLY A 236 12.83 1.66 -34.61
N GLY A 237 13.11 0.54 -33.93
CA GLY A 237 12.27 -0.65 -33.91
C GLY A 237 12.26 -1.40 -32.56
N GLU A 238 12.84 -0.80 -31.52
CA GLU A 238 12.94 -1.37 -30.17
C GLU A 238 12.39 -0.38 -29.14
N ASP A 239 12.01 -0.88 -27.97
CA ASP A 239 11.52 -0.02 -26.91
C ASP A 239 12.65 0.85 -26.32
N VAL A 240 12.39 2.15 -26.18
CA VAL A 240 13.27 3.10 -25.51
C VAL A 240 12.78 3.35 -24.10
N ARG A 241 13.69 3.20 -23.13
CA ARG A 241 13.42 3.37 -21.70
C ARG A 241 14.00 4.69 -21.21
N VAL A 242 13.16 5.56 -20.68
CA VAL A 242 13.59 6.85 -20.10
C VAL A 242 13.14 6.92 -18.66
N VAL A 243 14.04 7.22 -17.74
CA VAL A 243 13.71 7.47 -16.33
C VAL A 243 13.84 8.96 -16.04
N ALA A 244 12.84 9.55 -15.41
CA ALA A 244 12.83 10.95 -15.04
C ALA A 244 12.32 11.18 -13.61
N GLU A 245 12.99 12.05 -12.82
CA GLU A 245 12.42 12.42 -11.51
C GLU A 245 11.17 13.31 -11.70
N ALA A 246 11.27 14.29 -12.58
CA ALA A 246 10.20 15.22 -12.90
C ALA A 246 10.07 15.45 -14.41
N VAL A 247 8.84 15.48 -14.91
CA VAL A 247 8.51 15.70 -16.32
C VAL A 247 7.53 16.86 -16.43
N TYR A 248 7.86 17.88 -17.22
CA TYR A 248 7.03 19.04 -17.53
C TYR A 248 6.90 19.17 -19.04
N LEU A 249 5.77 18.75 -19.60
CA LEU A 249 5.49 18.83 -21.04
C LEU A 249 4.47 19.94 -21.29
N LYS A 250 4.97 21.13 -21.64
CA LYS A 250 4.16 22.26 -22.14
C LYS A 250 4.18 22.35 -23.66
N GLY A 251 5.10 21.63 -24.31
CA GLY A 251 5.17 21.43 -25.75
C GLY A 251 4.89 19.97 -26.13
N LYS A 252 5.36 19.56 -27.30
CA LYS A 252 5.14 18.23 -27.89
C LYS A 252 6.10 17.19 -27.35
N LEU A 253 5.62 15.96 -27.18
CA LEU A 253 6.42 14.75 -27.07
C LEU A 253 6.07 13.86 -28.26
N GLU A 254 7.01 13.67 -29.18
CA GLU A 254 6.84 12.85 -30.37
C GLU A 254 7.65 11.55 -30.20
N VAL A 255 7.04 10.40 -30.46
CA VAL A 255 7.73 9.11 -30.47
C VAL A 255 7.76 8.60 -31.91
N GLU A 256 8.96 8.42 -32.46
CA GLU A 256 9.18 8.01 -33.85
C GLU A 256 9.87 6.65 -33.94
N GLY A 257 9.30 5.74 -34.72
CA GLY A 257 9.81 4.39 -34.94
C GLY A 257 8.76 3.31 -34.62
N GLY A 258 9.11 2.05 -34.81
CA GLY A 258 8.24 0.90 -34.56
C GLY A 258 8.22 0.38 -33.12
N GLY A 259 9.09 0.90 -32.24
CA GLY A 259 9.11 0.56 -30.82
C GLY A 259 8.36 1.57 -29.96
N ARG A 260 8.25 1.30 -28.65
CA ARG A 260 7.57 2.16 -27.67
C ARG A 260 8.54 3.00 -26.85
N LEU A 261 8.08 4.14 -26.35
CA LEU A 261 8.69 4.87 -25.26
C LEU A 261 8.08 4.40 -23.94
N LEU A 262 8.91 3.79 -23.10
CA LEU A 262 8.61 3.44 -21.72
C LEU A 262 9.19 4.55 -20.82
N LEU A 263 8.32 5.48 -20.40
CA LEU A 263 8.69 6.64 -19.58
C LEU A 263 8.41 6.35 -18.10
N PHE A 264 9.46 6.23 -17.30
CA PHE A 264 9.39 5.97 -15.86
C PHE A 264 9.53 7.28 -15.08
N VAL A 265 8.50 7.67 -14.34
CA VAL A 265 8.43 8.95 -13.62
C VAL A 265 8.47 8.72 -12.10
N CYS A 266 9.50 9.23 -11.43
CA CYS A 266 9.71 8.99 -10.01
C CYS A 266 8.81 9.84 -9.10
N ASN A 267 8.66 11.13 -9.39
CA ASN A 267 7.98 12.06 -8.48
C ASN A 267 6.75 12.69 -9.12
N TYR A 268 6.91 13.32 -10.28
CA TYR A 268 5.89 14.19 -10.83
C TYR A 268 5.92 14.27 -12.36
N ALA A 269 4.76 14.17 -12.99
CA ALA A 269 4.57 14.49 -14.40
C ALA A 269 3.48 15.55 -14.56
N GLU A 270 3.73 16.57 -15.35
CA GLU A 270 2.79 17.64 -15.69
C GLU A 270 2.69 17.76 -17.21
N LEU A 271 1.49 17.57 -17.73
CA LEU A 271 1.16 17.67 -19.14
C LEU A 271 0.24 18.88 -19.31
N GLN A 272 0.74 19.93 -19.96
CA GLN A 272 0.01 21.18 -20.18
C GLN A 272 -0.19 21.47 -21.67
N THR A 273 -1.33 22.10 -21.98
CA THR A 273 -1.67 22.73 -23.28
C THR A 273 -1.99 21.74 -24.40
N PRO A 274 -2.81 22.13 -25.40
CA PRO A 274 -3.17 21.28 -26.55
C PRO A 274 -1.99 20.93 -27.48
N HIS A 275 -0.76 21.31 -27.11
CA HIS A 275 0.45 21.01 -27.85
C HIS A 275 1.26 19.86 -27.26
N ALA A 276 0.83 19.21 -26.18
CA ALA A 276 1.39 17.91 -25.78
C ALA A 276 0.84 16.76 -26.64
N ASP A 277 0.58 17.03 -27.92
CA ASP A 277 -0.01 16.06 -28.82
C ASP A 277 1.03 14.99 -29.11
N THR A 278 0.89 13.87 -28.42
CA THR A 278 1.61 12.62 -28.71
C THR A 278 0.90 11.90 -29.84
N GLU A 279 0.50 12.64 -30.89
CA GLU A 279 -0.19 12.06 -32.04
C GLU A 279 0.69 10.92 -32.60
N PRO A 280 0.11 9.72 -32.80
CA PRO A 280 0.85 8.66 -33.48
C PRO A 280 1.27 9.16 -34.87
N PRO A 281 2.46 8.78 -35.36
CA PRO A 281 2.89 9.16 -36.71
C PRO A 281 1.79 8.83 -37.73
N GLU A 282 1.47 9.76 -38.63
CA GLU A 282 0.46 9.59 -39.70
C GLU A 282 0.79 8.46 -40.71
N GLU A 283 1.91 7.74 -40.52
CA GLU A 283 2.30 6.65 -41.40
C GLU A 283 1.45 5.38 -41.14
N GLU A 284 0.76 4.91 -42.18
CA GLU A 284 0.10 3.59 -42.22
C GLU A 284 1.09 2.50 -41.76
N GLY A 285 0.92 2.00 -40.53
CA GLY A 285 1.78 0.98 -39.94
C GLY A 285 2.52 1.41 -38.67
N ALA A 286 2.40 2.67 -38.23
CA ALA A 286 2.72 3.07 -36.85
C ALA A 286 1.66 2.52 -35.88
N GLY A 287 1.52 1.20 -35.86
CA GLY A 287 0.69 0.48 -34.93
C GLY A 287 1.32 0.54 -33.54
N LYS A 288 0.44 0.59 -32.54
CA LYS A 288 0.71 0.55 -31.10
C LYS A 288 0.92 1.92 -30.45
N SER A 289 0.26 2.14 -29.31
CA SER A 289 0.55 3.29 -28.46
C SER A 289 2.04 3.35 -28.18
N SER A 290 2.63 4.39 -28.71
CA SER A 290 4.07 4.62 -28.67
C SER A 290 4.52 5.14 -27.30
N LEU A 291 3.61 5.46 -26.38
CA LEU A 291 3.93 6.00 -25.07
C LEU A 291 3.23 5.23 -23.95
N ILE A 292 4.04 4.72 -23.01
CA ILE A 292 3.59 4.13 -21.75
C ILE A 292 4.34 4.82 -20.61
N VAL A 293 3.59 5.40 -19.68
CA VAL A 293 4.11 6.14 -18.54
C VAL A 293 3.98 5.29 -17.27
N PHE A 294 5.09 4.84 -16.72
CA PHE A 294 5.14 4.17 -15.41
C PHE A 294 5.35 5.20 -14.32
N MET A 295 4.40 5.29 -13.40
CA MET A 295 4.42 6.23 -12.29
C MET A 295 4.83 5.49 -11.01
N GLN A 296 5.87 5.99 -10.32
CA GLN A 296 6.31 5.42 -9.05
C GLN A 296 5.24 5.56 -7.96
N ASP A 297 5.30 4.73 -6.93
CA ASP A 297 4.42 4.82 -5.77
C ASP A 297 4.40 6.23 -5.16
N ASN A 298 3.19 6.75 -4.89
CA ASN A 298 2.94 8.09 -4.35
C ASN A 298 3.37 9.26 -5.26
N SER A 299 3.70 9.00 -6.52
CA SER A 299 3.91 10.06 -7.51
C SER A 299 2.57 10.64 -8.00
N THR A 300 2.65 11.76 -8.72
CA THR A 300 1.47 12.43 -9.28
C THR A 300 1.66 12.71 -10.77
N ALA A 301 0.65 12.39 -11.58
CA ALA A 301 0.55 12.82 -12.98
C ALA A 301 -0.58 13.84 -13.11
N THR A 302 -0.30 15.01 -13.69
CA THR A 302 -1.24 16.11 -13.83
C THR A 302 -1.46 16.42 -15.30
N ILE A 303 -2.70 16.31 -15.78
CA ILE A 303 -3.09 16.56 -17.17
C ILE A 303 -4.05 17.76 -17.21
N ILE A 304 -3.54 18.91 -17.63
CA ILE A 304 -4.20 20.21 -17.45
C ILE A 304 -4.14 21.09 -18.69
N ALA A 305 -4.81 22.25 -18.60
CA ALA A 305 -4.78 23.28 -19.63
C ALA A 305 -5.17 22.79 -21.03
N ASN A 306 -6.17 21.91 -21.13
CA ASN A 306 -6.67 21.34 -22.39
C ASN A 306 -5.64 20.45 -23.10
N ALA A 307 -4.77 19.78 -22.33
CA ALA A 307 -3.82 18.83 -22.88
C ALA A 307 -4.51 17.66 -23.60
N SER A 308 -3.90 17.21 -24.69
CA SER A 308 -4.27 16.02 -25.46
C SER A 308 -3.18 14.99 -25.22
N PHE A 309 -3.46 13.93 -24.46
CA PHE A 309 -2.50 12.88 -24.15
C PHE A 309 -2.92 11.58 -24.84
N HIS A 310 -2.04 11.03 -25.68
CA HIS A 310 -2.24 9.73 -26.33
C HIS A 310 -1.19 8.76 -25.80
N GLY A 311 -1.63 7.77 -25.04
CA GLY A 311 -0.75 6.84 -24.36
C GLY A 311 -1.40 6.23 -23.14
N TYR A 312 -0.61 5.44 -22.43
CA TYR A 312 -1.07 4.71 -21.26
C TYR A 312 -0.37 5.20 -20.00
N ILE A 313 -1.10 5.27 -18.88
CA ILE A 313 -0.54 5.60 -17.57
C ILE A 313 -0.68 4.37 -16.67
N TYR A 314 0.44 3.82 -16.22
CA TYR A 314 0.51 2.75 -15.25
C TYR A 314 1.08 3.26 -13.92
N GLY A 315 0.23 3.47 -12.94
CA GLY A 315 0.62 3.93 -11.61
C GLY A 315 -0.35 3.50 -10.54
N PRO A 316 -0.44 2.21 -10.18
CA PRO A 316 -1.46 1.72 -9.24
C PRO A 316 -1.46 2.41 -7.87
N LYS A 317 -0.34 3.02 -7.45
CA LYS A 317 -0.25 3.84 -6.22
C LYS A 317 0.00 5.32 -6.48
N ALA A 318 -0.20 5.78 -7.71
CA ALA A 318 -0.03 7.17 -8.12
C ALA A 318 -1.39 7.88 -8.19
N THR A 319 -1.37 9.20 -8.01
CA THR A 319 -2.55 10.04 -8.23
C THR A 319 -2.51 10.63 -9.63
N VAL A 320 -3.59 10.50 -10.38
CA VAL A 320 -3.77 11.18 -11.67
C VAL A 320 -4.76 12.32 -11.51
N ILE A 321 -4.33 13.53 -11.87
CA ILE A 321 -5.08 14.76 -11.75
C ILE A 321 -5.51 15.25 -13.14
N MET A 322 -6.81 15.34 -13.41
CA MET A 322 -7.36 15.89 -14.66
C MET A 322 -8.31 17.05 -14.36
N GLN A 323 -7.87 18.29 -14.67
CA GLN A 323 -8.52 19.50 -14.15
C GLN A 323 -9.33 20.31 -15.16
N SER A 324 -9.21 20.03 -16.46
CA SER A 324 -9.85 20.81 -17.51
C SER A 324 -10.90 20.00 -18.26
N LYS A 325 -12.05 20.64 -18.51
CA LYS A 325 -13.11 20.12 -19.39
C LYS A 325 -12.60 19.68 -20.77
N GLN A 326 -11.61 20.37 -21.34
CA GLN A 326 -11.10 20.06 -22.69
C GLN A 326 -9.83 19.20 -22.65
N THR A 327 -9.40 18.72 -21.48
CA THR A 327 -8.34 17.72 -21.43
C THR A 327 -8.85 16.45 -22.09
N MET A 328 -8.07 15.85 -22.99
CA MET A 328 -8.38 14.60 -23.66
C MET A 328 -7.29 13.56 -23.37
N VAL A 329 -7.70 12.35 -23.01
CA VAL A 329 -6.82 11.18 -22.91
C VAL A 329 -7.30 10.13 -23.89
N ARG A 330 -6.41 9.65 -24.77
CA ARG A 330 -6.64 8.49 -25.63
C ARG A 330 -5.72 7.36 -25.20
N GLY A 331 -6.30 6.31 -24.64
CA GLY A 331 -5.58 5.20 -24.02
C GLY A 331 -6.25 4.78 -22.73
N ALA A 332 -5.47 4.41 -21.72
CA ALA A 332 -6.00 3.97 -20.45
C ALA A 332 -5.14 4.41 -19.26
N ILE A 333 -5.79 4.49 -18.11
CA ILE A 333 -5.20 4.92 -16.84
C ILE A 333 -5.42 3.83 -15.80
N ILE A 334 -4.33 3.34 -15.22
CA ILE A 334 -4.35 2.51 -14.01
C ILE A 334 -3.73 3.35 -12.90
N ALA A 335 -4.53 3.79 -11.93
CA ALA A 335 -4.11 4.73 -10.89
C ALA A 335 -4.58 4.30 -9.49
N ASP A 336 -4.03 4.90 -8.44
CA ASP A 336 -4.68 4.86 -7.13
C ASP A 336 -5.99 5.65 -7.20
N ARG A 337 -5.87 6.91 -7.60
CA ARG A 337 -6.95 7.88 -7.68
C ARG A 337 -6.90 8.63 -8.99
N VAL A 338 -8.07 8.88 -9.59
CA VAL A 338 -8.25 9.79 -10.72
C VAL A 338 -9.18 10.93 -10.26
N VAL A 339 -8.65 12.15 -10.17
CA VAL A 339 -9.31 13.27 -9.49
C VAL A 339 -9.09 14.59 -10.22
N LYS A 340 -9.88 15.62 -9.89
CA LYS A 340 -9.70 16.99 -10.39
C LYS A 340 -8.65 17.75 -9.61
N ASN A 341 -8.43 17.44 -8.35
CA ASN A 341 -7.32 17.96 -7.54
C ASN A 341 -7.23 17.11 -6.28
N GLU A 342 -6.27 17.40 -5.41
CA GLU A 342 -6.04 16.62 -4.18
C GLU A 342 -7.27 16.57 -3.25
N THR A 343 -8.14 17.58 -3.31
CA THR A 343 -9.30 17.76 -2.43
C THR A 343 -10.64 17.34 -3.01
N GLU A 344 -10.75 17.18 -4.33
CA GLU A 344 -11.97 16.79 -5.03
C GLU A 344 -11.89 15.30 -5.44
N THR A 345 -13.03 14.61 -5.43
CA THR A 345 -13.11 13.17 -5.77
C THR A 345 -13.37 12.92 -7.25
N SER A 346 -14.12 13.81 -7.90
CA SER A 346 -14.40 13.73 -9.34
C SER A 346 -13.25 14.30 -10.17
N PHE A 347 -13.15 13.96 -11.45
CA PHE A 347 -12.24 14.59 -12.42
C PHE A 347 -12.98 15.37 -13.52
N GLN A 348 -12.25 16.05 -14.42
CA GLN A 348 -12.78 16.64 -15.65
C GLN A 348 -11.95 16.22 -16.86
N GLY A 349 -12.58 16.21 -18.03
CA GLY A 349 -11.96 15.88 -19.31
C GLY A 349 -12.68 14.73 -20.01
N THR A 350 -12.14 14.34 -21.14
CA THR A 350 -12.65 13.23 -21.95
C THR A 350 -11.61 12.12 -22.03
N LEU A 351 -12.02 10.88 -21.77
CA LEU A 351 -11.20 9.70 -21.96
C LEU A 351 -11.80 8.83 -23.06
N TYR A 352 -10.95 8.39 -23.98
CA TYR A 352 -11.28 7.43 -25.02
C TYR A 352 -10.45 6.19 -24.84
N TYR A 353 -11.13 5.04 -24.71
CA TYR A 353 -10.47 3.77 -24.81
C TYR A 353 -9.99 3.56 -26.25
N HIS A 354 -8.73 3.14 -26.39
CA HIS A 354 -8.16 2.81 -27.69
C HIS A 354 -8.01 1.30 -27.78
N GLU A 355 -8.97 0.64 -28.44
CA GLU A 355 -9.06 -0.84 -28.56
C GLU A 355 -7.94 -1.48 -29.39
N GLU A 356 -7.21 -0.71 -30.19
CA GLU A 356 -6.32 -1.26 -31.23
C GLU A 356 -4.90 -1.60 -30.76
N VAL A 357 -4.63 -1.51 -29.45
CA VAL A 357 -3.27 -1.77 -28.96
C VAL A 357 -3.18 -3.19 -28.46
N ASP A 358 -2.54 -4.02 -29.28
CA ASP A 358 -2.05 -5.35 -28.90
C ASP A 358 -0.87 -5.19 -27.93
N ILE A 359 -1.23 -4.94 -26.67
CA ILE A 359 -0.32 -4.89 -25.51
C ILE A 359 -0.23 -6.32 -24.99
N ASP A 360 0.81 -7.05 -25.39
CA ASP A 360 1.10 -8.33 -24.77
C ASP A 360 1.53 -8.09 -23.32
N PRO A 361 0.81 -8.62 -22.32
CA PRO A 361 1.22 -8.54 -20.92
C PRO A 361 2.68 -8.92 -20.71
N GLU A 362 3.18 -9.94 -21.42
CA GLU A 362 4.55 -10.44 -21.28
C GLU A 362 5.61 -9.37 -21.57
N ASP A 363 5.32 -8.40 -22.44
CA ASP A 363 6.20 -7.26 -22.72
C ASP A 363 6.49 -6.42 -21.46
N PHE A 364 5.58 -6.45 -20.51
CA PHE A 364 5.66 -5.70 -19.25
C PHE A 364 6.27 -6.52 -18.13
N ALA A 365 6.65 -7.76 -18.39
CA ALA A 365 7.20 -8.65 -17.38
C ALA A 365 8.38 -8.09 -16.59
N PRO A 366 9.32 -7.36 -17.21
CA PRO A 366 10.42 -6.76 -16.46
C PRO A 366 9.98 -5.60 -15.56
N TYR A 367 8.84 -4.98 -15.85
CA TYR A 367 8.40 -3.72 -15.23
C TYR A 367 7.19 -3.87 -14.31
N ILE A 368 6.55 -5.04 -14.31
CA ILE A 368 5.35 -5.33 -13.52
C ILE A 368 5.56 -6.70 -12.87
N SER A 369 5.65 -6.74 -11.54
CA SER A 369 5.81 -8.02 -10.83
C SER A 369 4.49 -8.81 -10.81
N TYR A 370 4.40 -9.89 -11.60
CA TYR A 370 3.20 -10.75 -11.68
C TYR A 370 2.85 -11.51 -10.40
N THR A 371 3.80 -11.62 -9.50
CA THR A 371 3.60 -12.32 -8.24
C THR A 371 3.42 -11.27 -7.17
N THR A 372 2.23 -11.18 -6.59
CA THR A 372 2.04 -10.42 -5.35
C THR A 372 1.61 -11.36 -4.25
N TYR A 373 1.96 -11.04 -3.01
CA TYR A 373 1.45 -11.75 -1.85
C TYR A 373 0.57 -10.83 -1.03
N GLN A 374 -0.52 -11.36 -0.50
CA GLN A 374 -1.39 -10.68 0.43
C GLN A 374 -1.36 -11.36 1.79
N ARG A 375 -1.53 -10.55 2.85
CA ARG A 375 -1.69 -11.07 4.20
C ARG A 375 -3.04 -11.79 4.30
N GLY A 376 -3.01 -13.06 4.70
CA GLY A 376 -4.19 -13.87 4.99
C GLY A 376 -4.52 -13.86 6.48
N ALA A 377 -4.90 -15.03 7.01
CA ALA A 377 -5.32 -15.18 8.39
C ALA A 377 -4.14 -15.27 9.38
N TRP A 378 -4.38 -14.77 10.60
CA TRP A 378 -3.54 -15.01 11.77
C TRP A 378 -4.07 -16.20 12.54
N GLU A 379 -3.17 -17.06 12.99
CA GLU A 379 -3.45 -18.19 13.89
C GLU A 379 -2.53 -18.18 15.11
#